data_AF-A0A535JG56-F1
#
_entry.id   AF-A0A535JG56-F1
#
_cell.length_a   1.000
_cell.length_b   1.000
_cell.length_c   1.000
_cell.angle_alpha   90.00
_cell.angle_beta   90.00
_cell.angle_gamma   90.00
#
_symmetry.space_group_name_H-M   'P 1'
#
loop_
_entity.id
_entity.type
_entity.pdbx_description
1 polymer ?
#
loop_
_entity_poly.entity_id
_entity_poly.type
_entity_poly.pdbx_seq_one_letter_code
_entity_poly.pdbx_strand_id
1 'polypeptide(L)'
;MSDQATCGKGLAQNAALSAKLAEIVGAVAENLSAHMTALDPANPGARPERDAYASLLTRHRAIAEELRALSHQMAGYRDLPMAPHDPEVMRGSSLRDPFERLVEIEKELRAYLDERIGREDEMLASARRR
;
A
#
# COMPACT_ATOMS: atom_id res chain seq x y z
N MET A 1 11.06 27.62 18.77
CA MET A 1 10.16 28.04 17.67
C MET A 1 9.53 26.78 17.14
N SER A 2 8.21 26.64 17.23
CA SER A 2 7.51 25.43 16.81
C SER A 2 7.88 25.15 15.36
N ASP A 3 8.35 23.93 15.10
CA ASP A 3 8.64 23.46 13.75
C ASP A 3 7.30 23.39 13.01
N GLN A 4 6.86 24.50 12.42
CA GLN A 4 5.59 24.56 11.69
C GLN A 4 5.68 23.54 10.56
N ALA A 5 4.74 22.59 10.55
CA ALA A 5 4.59 21.65 9.46
C ALA A 5 4.20 22.44 8.20
N THR A 6 5.10 22.49 7.22
CA THR A 6 4.79 22.99 5.88
C THR A 6 4.10 21.89 5.07
N CYS A 7 3.44 22.26 3.96
CA CYS A 7 2.88 21.28 3.03
C CYS A 7 3.95 20.29 2.51
N GLY A 8 5.17 20.76 2.26
CA GLY A 8 6.30 19.91 1.85
C GLY A 8 6.67 18.86 2.90
N LYS A 9 6.81 19.28 4.17
CA LYS A 9 7.01 18.35 5.29
C LYS A 9 5.84 17.37 5.44
N GLY A 10 4.61 17.82 5.22
CA GLY A 10 3.42 16.97 5.22
C GLY A 10 3.44 15.92 4.12
N LEU A 11 3.79 16.27 2.89
CA LEU A 11 3.97 15.31 1.78
C LEU A 11 5.03 14.26 2.12
N ALA A 12 6.19 14.70 2.62
CA ALA A 12 7.28 13.80 2.96
C ALA A 12 6.92 12.86 4.13
N GLN A 13 6.14 13.31 5.10
CA GLN A 13 5.62 12.45 6.18
C GLN A 13 4.65 11.39 5.64
N ASN A 14 3.74 11.78 4.74
CA ASN A 14 2.74 10.88 4.17
C ASN A 14 3.32 9.89 3.14
N ALA A 15 4.54 10.11 2.64
CA ALA A 15 5.24 9.18 1.76
C ALA A 15 5.36 7.76 2.34
N ALA A 16 5.40 7.63 3.68
CA ALA A 16 5.53 6.36 4.38
C ALA A 16 4.36 5.40 4.09
N LEU A 17 3.14 5.91 3.88
CA LEU A 17 1.99 5.07 3.56
C LEU A 17 2.18 4.40 2.19
N SER A 18 2.58 5.15 1.16
CA SER A 18 2.86 4.60 -0.17
C SER A 18 3.98 3.56 -0.14
N ALA A 19 5.03 3.77 0.67
CA ALA A 19 6.09 2.78 0.86
C ALA A 19 5.56 1.49 1.49
N LYS A 20 4.75 1.59 2.55
CA LYS A 20 4.17 0.42 3.23
C LYS A 20 3.23 -0.37 2.30
N LEU A 21 2.42 0.32 1.51
CA LEU A 21 1.57 -0.32 0.50
C LEU A 21 2.41 -1.05 -0.56
N ALA A 22 3.54 -0.47 -0.99
CA ALA A 22 4.45 -1.14 -1.91
C ALA A 22 5.05 -2.43 -1.32
N GLU A 23 5.42 -2.43 -0.04
CA GLU A 23 5.89 -3.63 0.66
C GLU A 23 4.81 -4.72 0.68
N ILE A 24 3.57 -4.38 1.03
CA ILE A 24 2.45 -5.33 1.07
C ILE A 24 2.19 -5.93 -0.31
N VAL A 25 2.07 -5.10 -1.35
CA VAL A 25 1.82 -5.56 -2.72
C VAL A 25 2.99 -6.40 -3.25
N GLY A 26 4.23 -6.02 -2.92
CA GLY A 26 5.43 -6.78 -3.25
C GLY A 26 5.44 -8.16 -2.57
N ALA A 27 5.08 -8.24 -1.30
CA ALA A 27 4.98 -9.51 -0.58
C ALA A 27 3.92 -10.45 -1.16
N VAL A 28 2.79 -9.92 -1.66
CA VAL A 28 1.79 -10.71 -2.39
C VAL A 28 2.39 -11.29 -3.67
N ALA A 29 3.14 -10.49 -4.44
CA ALA A 29 3.87 -10.99 -5.61
C ALA A 29 4.85 -12.12 -5.24
N GLU A 30 5.65 -11.96 -4.20
CA GLU A 30 6.57 -12.99 -3.73
C GLU A 30 5.84 -14.28 -3.34
N ASN A 31 4.74 -14.16 -2.60
CA ASN A 31 3.91 -15.30 -2.21
C ASN A 31 3.31 -16.03 -3.43
N LEU A 32 2.80 -15.30 -4.42
CA LEU A 32 2.31 -15.90 -5.68
C LEU A 32 3.43 -16.60 -6.44
N SER A 33 4.61 -15.98 -6.51
CA SER A 33 5.79 -16.56 -7.16
C SER A 33 6.22 -17.86 -6.48
N ALA A 34 6.24 -17.90 -5.15
CA ALA A 34 6.55 -19.11 -4.39
C ALA A 34 5.46 -20.18 -4.60
N HIS A 35 4.19 -19.80 -4.57
CA HIS A 35 3.07 -20.72 -4.75
C HIS A 35 3.10 -21.44 -6.10
N MET A 36 3.43 -20.74 -7.18
CA MET A 36 3.53 -21.35 -8.52
C MET A 36 4.56 -22.49 -8.58
N THR A 37 5.59 -22.50 -7.71
CA THR A 37 6.59 -23.57 -7.67
C THR A 37 6.04 -24.89 -7.11
N ALA A 38 4.93 -24.83 -6.37
CA ALA A 38 4.26 -26.01 -5.82
C ALA A 38 3.33 -26.69 -6.83
N LEU A 39 3.05 -26.06 -7.97
CA LEU A 39 2.22 -26.65 -9.03
C LEU A 39 3.00 -27.73 -9.78
N ASP A 40 2.38 -28.90 -10.00
CA ASP A 40 2.99 -30.01 -10.73
C ASP A 40 3.22 -29.66 -12.22
N PRO A 41 4.45 -29.66 -12.75
CA PRO A 41 4.74 -29.37 -14.15
C PRO A 41 4.16 -30.39 -15.12
N ALA A 42 3.98 -31.63 -14.68
CA ALA A 42 3.44 -32.71 -15.51
C ALA A 42 1.91 -32.69 -15.59
N ASN A 43 1.22 -31.99 -14.68
CA ASN A 43 -0.23 -31.89 -14.68
C ASN A 43 -0.72 -30.78 -15.64
N PRO A 44 -1.36 -31.12 -16.78
CA PRO A 44 -1.87 -30.12 -17.71
C PRO A 44 -2.97 -29.24 -17.10
N GLY A 45 -3.69 -29.75 -16.10
CA GLY A 45 -4.72 -29.03 -15.36
C GLY A 45 -4.19 -27.87 -14.51
N ALA A 46 -2.88 -27.83 -14.22
CA ALA A 46 -2.24 -26.74 -13.49
C ALA A 46 -1.94 -25.50 -14.36
N ARG A 47 -2.07 -25.62 -15.70
CA ARG A 47 -1.72 -24.54 -16.63
C ARG A 47 -2.57 -23.27 -16.44
N PRO A 48 -3.91 -23.33 -16.32
CA PRO A 48 -4.71 -22.12 -16.11
C PRO A 48 -4.34 -21.36 -14.84
N GLU A 49 -4.00 -22.07 -13.76
CA GLU A 49 -3.58 -21.48 -12.50
C GLU A 49 -2.23 -20.78 -12.62
N ARG A 50 -1.25 -21.44 -13.27
CA ARG A 50 0.05 -20.81 -13.57
C ARG A 50 -0.10 -19.54 -14.39
N ASP A 51 -0.89 -19.58 -15.45
CA ASP A 51 -1.08 -18.43 -16.35
C ASP A 51 -1.74 -17.26 -15.59
N ALA A 52 -2.74 -17.55 -14.75
CA ALA A 52 -3.37 -16.55 -13.89
C ALA A 52 -2.37 -15.94 -12.91
N TYR A 53 -1.60 -16.76 -12.20
CA TYR A 53 -0.67 -16.30 -11.18
C TYR A 53 0.51 -15.53 -11.78
N ALA A 54 1.01 -15.93 -12.95
CA ALA A 54 2.05 -15.20 -13.68
C ALA A 54 1.59 -13.80 -14.12
N SER A 55 0.34 -13.69 -14.58
CA SER A 55 -0.28 -12.40 -14.92
C SER A 55 -0.42 -11.51 -13.68
N LEU A 56 -0.93 -12.06 -12.58
CA LEU A 56 -1.09 -11.33 -11.31
C LEU A 56 0.26 -10.91 -10.72
N LEU A 57 1.26 -11.79 -10.73
CA LEU A 57 2.62 -11.52 -10.28
C LEU A 57 3.20 -10.30 -11.00
N THR A 58 3.09 -10.28 -12.34
CA THR A 58 3.59 -9.17 -13.15
C THR A 58 2.93 -7.85 -12.77
N ARG A 59 1.61 -7.85 -12.59
CA ARG A 59 0.84 -6.65 -12.21
C ARG A 59 1.18 -6.17 -10.79
N HIS A 60 1.31 -7.08 -9.83
CA HIS A 60 1.66 -6.72 -8.45
C HIS A 60 3.05 -6.10 -8.37
N ARG A 61 4.04 -6.67 -9.09
CA ARG A 61 5.39 -6.07 -9.16
C ARG A 61 5.36 -4.66 -9.73
N ALA A 62 4.64 -4.44 -10.83
CA ALA A 62 4.50 -3.12 -11.42
C ALA A 62 3.85 -2.11 -10.44
N ILE A 63 2.76 -2.50 -9.77
CA ILE A 63 2.09 -1.64 -8.79
C ILE A 63 3.00 -1.31 -7.61
N ALA A 64 3.76 -2.30 -7.10
CA ALA A 64 4.70 -2.07 -6.01
C ALA A 64 5.80 -1.07 -6.41
N GLU A 65 6.34 -1.15 -7.62
CA GLU A 65 7.32 -0.18 -8.13
C GLU A 65 6.75 1.23 -8.26
N GLU A 66 5.53 1.38 -8.80
CA GLU A 66 4.86 2.68 -8.90
C GLU A 66 4.62 3.31 -7.51
N LEU A 67 4.20 2.51 -6.53
CA LEU A 67 4.02 2.97 -5.15
C LEU A 67 5.35 3.39 -4.50
N ARG A 68 6.46 2.69 -4.77
CA ARG A 68 7.81 3.10 -4.31
C ARG A 68 8.23 4.40 -4.96
N ALA A 69 8.06 4.52 -6.28
CA ALA A 69 8.41 5.73 -7.02
C ALA A 69 7.63 6.94 -6.49
N LEU A 70 6.31 6.79 -6.28
CA LEU A 70 5.47 7.82 -5.68
C LEU A 70 5.95 8.20 -4.27
N SER A 71 6.26 7.20 -3.43
CA SER A 71 6.80 7.46 -2.09
C SER A 71 8.08 8.28 -2.14
N HIS A 72 9.03 7.91 -3.02
CA HIS A 72 10.26 8.67 -3.20
C HIS A 72 10.02 10.09 -3.69
N GLN A 73 9.11 10.28 -4.63
CA GLN A 73 8.72 11.60 -5.13
C GLN A 73 8.14 12.47 -4.01
N MET A 74 7.21 11.93 -3.21
CA MET A 74 6.61 12.63 -2.07
C MET A 74 7.65 13.00 -1.01
N ALA A 75 8.56 12.08 -0.69
CA ALA A 75 9.66 12.33 0.24
C ALA A 75 10.59 13.44 -0.26
N GLY A 76 10.83 13.51 -1.57
CA GLY A 76 11.62 14.56 -2.21
C GLY A 76 11.05 15.97 -2.07
N TYR A 77 9.76 16.12 -1.79
CA TYR A 77 9.12 17.43 -1.56
C TYR A 77 9.27 17.96 -0.12
N ARG A 78 10.07 17.31 0.73
CA ARG A 78 10.27 17.74 2.14
C ARG A 78 10.55 19.24 2.29
N ASP A 79 11.42 19.76 1.43
CA ASP A 79 11.89 21.14 1.48
C ASP A 79 11.14 22.06 0.50
N LEU A 80 9.98 21.61 0.00
CA LEU A 80 9.13 22.41 -0.89
C LEU A 80 8.70 23.71 -0.19
N PRO A 81 9.01 24.89 -0.76
CA PRO A 81 8.60 26.17 -0.18
C PRO A 81 7.07 26.29 -0.16
N MET A 82 6.54 26.80 0.96
CA MET A 82 5.11 27.02 1.10
C MET A 82 4.71 28.33 0.41
N ALA A 83 3.90 28.23 -0.64
CA ALA A 83 3.25 29.39 -1.24
C ALA A 83 2.12 29.92 -0.33
N PRO A 84 1.71 31.18 -0.48
CA PRO A 84 0.53 31.70 0.20
C PRO A 84 -0.71 30.85 -0.12
N HIS A 85 -1.43 30.43 0.92
CA HIS A 85 -2.74 29.79 0.78
C HIS A 85 -3.84 30.80 1.13
N ASP A 86 -5.00 30.68 0.50
CA ASP A 86 -6.19 31.45 0.90
C ASP A 86 -6.70 30.94 2.26
N PRO A 87 -6.67 31.77 3.33
CA PRO A 87 -7.08 31.33 4.66
C PRO A 87 -8.56 30.93 4.77
N GLU A 88 -9.45 31.54 3.98
CA GLU A 88 -10.87 31.21 4.00
C GLU A 88 -11.11 29.84 3.35
N VAL A 89 -10.43 29.57 2.24
CA VAL A 89 -10.49 28.24 1.59
C VAL A 89 -9.88 27.17 2.50
N MET A 90 -8.74 27.45 3.15
CA MET A 90 -8.08 26.52 4.09
C MET A 90 -8.95 26.14 5.29
N ARG A 91 -9.92 26.98 5.66
CA ARG A 91 -10.89 26.70 6.74
C ARG A 91 -12.22 26.15 6.23
N GLY A 92 -12.43 26.16 4.91
CA GLY A 92 -13.64 25.70 4.27
C GLY A 92 -13.82 24.19 4.34
N SER A 93 -15.09 23.75 4.30
CA SER A 93 -15.45 22.34 4.21
C SER A 93 -14.87 21.67 2.95
N SER A 94 -14.64 22.43 1.88
CA SER A 94 -14.04 21.93 0.63
C SER A 94 -12.66 21.29 0.82
N LEU A 95 -11.89 21.69 1.83
CA LEU A 95 -10.60 21.06 2.17
C LEU A 95 -10.68 20.10 3.36
N ARG A 96 -11.58 20.38 4.32
CA ARG A 96 -11.76 19.51 5.49
C ARG A 96 -12.43 18.18 5.13
N ASP A 97 -13.51 18.21 4.36
CA ASP A 97 -14.36 17.02 4.12
C ASP A 97 -13.59 15.90 3.38
N PRO A 98 -12.73 16.18 2.37
CA PRO A 98 -11.89 15.14 1.76
C PRO A 98 -10.88 14.54 2.73
N PHE A 99 -10.32 15.34 3.64
CA PHE A 99 -9.37 14.87 4.63
C PHE A 99 -10.05 14.02 5.71
N GLU A 100 -11.24 14.42 6.18
CA GLU A 100 -12.06 13.60 7.06
C GLU A 100 -12.41 12.25 6.40
N ARG A 101 -12.80 12.26 5.11
CA ARG A 101 -13.07 11.02 4.39
C ARG A 101 -11.84 10.14 4.26
N LEU A 102 -10.65 10.71 4.00
CA LEU A 102 -9.39 9.96 3.98
C LEU A 102 -9.14 9.27 5.31
N VAL A 103 -9.27 9.99 6.43
CA VAL A 103 -9.07 9.44 7.78
C VAL A 103 -10.06 8.30 8.07
N GLU A 104 -11.31 8.41 7.65
CA GLU A 104 -12.27 7.31 7.80
C GLU A 104 -11.88 6.08 6.95
N ILE A 105 -11.42 6.27 5.71
CA ILE A 105 -10.93 5.16 4.88
C ILE A 105 -9.71 4.48 5.52
N GLU A 106 -8.80 5.24 6.13
CA GLU A 106 -7.66 4.67 6.84
C GLU A 106 -8.07 3.84 8.07
N LYS A 107 -9.10 4.28 8.81
CA LYS A 107 -9.69 3.50 9.91
C LYS A 107 -10.34 2.22 9.41
N GLU A 108 -11.10 2.30 8.32
CA GLU A 108 -11.72 1.14 7.67
C GLU A 108 -10.63 0.14 7.21
N LEU A 109 -9.55 0.63 6.58
CA LEU A 109 -8.42 -0.19 6.15
C LEU A 109 -7.73 -0.88 7.33
N ARG A 110 -7.51 -0.16 8.44
CA ARG A 110 -6.93 -0.75 9.65
C ARG A 110 -7.80 -1.91 10.15
N ALA A 111 -9.11 -1.69 10.31
CA ALA A 111 -10.02 -2.73 10.78
C ALA A 111 -10.01 -3.96 9.84
N TYR A 112 -9.99 -3.73 8.53
CA TYR A 112 -9.87 -4.80 7.54
C TYR A 112 -8.57 -5.59 7.67
N LEU A 113 -7.43 -4.90 7.84
CA LEU A 113 -6.13 -5.55 8.00
C LEU A 113 -6.05 -6.35 9.30
N ASP A 114 -6.59 -5.83 10.41
CA ASP A 114 -6.63 -6.55 11.69
C ASP A 114 -7.42 -7.88 11.54
N GLU A 115 -8.58 -7.86 10.89
CA GLU A 115 -9.38 -9.07 10.62
C GLU A 115 -8.67 -10.04 9.67
N ARG A 116 -8.03 -9.50 8.63
CA ARG A 116 -7.30 -10.30 7.64
C ARG A 116 -6.11 -11.03 8.28
N ILE A 117 -5.31 -10.32 9.08
CA ILE A 117 -4.14 -10.88 9.77
C ILE A 117 -4.57 -12.02 10.69
N GLY A 118 -5.68 -11.87 11.43
CA GLY A 118 -6.22 -12.94 12.27
C GLY A 118 -6.45 -14.24 11.49
N ARG A 119 -7.07 -14.16 10.30
CA ARG A 119 -7.25 -15.34 9.42
C ARG A 119 -5.93 -15.91 8.92
N GLU A 120 -5.00 -15.05 8.52
CA GLU A 120 -3.69 -15.48 7.99
C GLU A 120 -2.84 -16.16 9.06
N ASP A 121 -2.88 -15.68 10.31
CA ASP A 121 -2.21 -16.31 11.45
C ASP A 121 -2.77 -17.69 11.77
N GLU A 122 -4.09 -17.87 11.70
CA GLU A 122 -4.73 -19.19 11.85
C GLU A 122 -4.29 -20.17 10.76
N MET A 123 -4.19 -19.69 9.52
CA MET A 123 -3.67 -20.47 8.39
C MET A 123 -2.21 -20.86 8.61
N LEU A 124 -1.36 -19.91 9.02
CA LEU A 124 0.05 -20.15 9.31
C LEU A 124 0.24 -21.15 10.47
N ALA A 125 -0.54 -21.01 11.54
CA ALA A 125 -0.52 -21.94 12.66
C ALA A 125 -0.92 -23.36 12.23
N SER A 126 -1.89 -23.49 11.33
CA SER A 126 -2.34 -24.77 10.79
C SER A 126 -1.32 -25.41 9.84
N ALA A 127 -0.64 -24.61 9.02
CA ALA A 127 0.42 -25.07 8.12
C ALA A 127 1.65 -25.58 8.89
N ARG A 128 2.02 -24.92 9.99
CA ARG A 128 3.18 -25.30 10.84
C ARG A 128 2.98 -26.52 11.72
N ARG A 129 1.73 -26.93 11.94
CA ARG A 129 1.37 -28.13 12.73
C ARG A 129 1.38 -29.42 11.90
N ARG A 130 1.59 -29.32 10.58
CA ARG A 130 1.75 -30.44 9.66
C ARG A 130 3.23 -30.73 9.44
#